data_AF-B3PMQ6-F1
#
_entry.id   AF-B3PMQ6-F1
#
_cell.length_a   1.000
_cell.length_b   1.000
_cell.length_c   1.000
_cell.angle_alpha   90.00
_cell.angle_beta   90.00
_cell.angle_gamma   90.00
#
_symmetry.space_group_name_H-M   'P 1'
#
loop_
_entity.id
_entity.type
_entity.pdbx_description
1 polymer ?
#
loop_
_entity_poly.entity_id
_entity_poly.type
_entity_poly.pdbx_seq_one_letter_code
_entity_poly.pdbx_strand_id
1 'polypeptide(L)' 'MSKNAKNSNDQRSNSMNPNNQACKCSKNNKANQCNPNNRTHKASVDNRANQTNPNNSKTKK' A
#
# COMPACT_ATOMS: atom_id res chain seq x y z
N MET A 1 -22.75 33.24 -9.87
CA MET A 1 -21.33 32.82 -9.94
C MET A 1 -21.06 31.83 -8.81
N SER A 2 -21.09 30.52 -9.09
CA SER A 2 -20.81 29.47 -8.08
C SER A 2 -19.30 29.34 -7.89
N LYS A 3 -18.74 30.11 -6.94
CA LYS A 3 -17.38 29.95 -6.45
C LYS A 3 -17.45 28.94 -5.31
N ASN A 4 -17.15 27.67 -5.57
CA ASN A 4 -16.63 26.70 -4.57
C ASN A 4 -16.40 25.27 -5.12
N ALA A 5 -16.16 25.12 -6.42
CA ALA A 5 -15.58 23.87 -6.91
C ALA A 5 -14.10 23.88 -6.51
N LYS A 6 -13.72 23.20 -5.42
CA LYS A 6 -12.32 22.87 -5.10
C LYS A 6 -11.72 22.30 -6.37
N ASN A 7 -10.84 23.06 -7.01
CA ASN A 7 -10.31 22.66 -8.31
C ASN A 7 -9.46 21.39 -8.12
N SER A 8 -9.29 20.61 -9.19
CA SER A 8 -8.58 19.32 -9.11
C SER A 8 -7.14 19.45 -8.60
N ASN A 9 -6.52 20.63 -8.78
CA ASN A 9 -5.19 20.92 -8.24
C ASN A 9 -5.19 21.06 -6.72
N ASP A 10 -6.21 21.69 -6.12
CA ASP A 10 -6.35 21.84 -4.68
C ASP A 10 -6.55 20.47 -4.01
N GLN A 11 -7.36 19.60 -4.63
CA GLN A 11 -7.57 18.24 -4.13
C GLN A 11 -6.31 17.39 -4.20
N ARG A 12 -5.58 17.45 -5.32
CA ARG A 12 -4.31 16.73 -5.50
C ARG A 12 -3.26 17.24 -4.52
N SER A 13 -3.13 18.55 -4.38
CA SER A 13 -2.19 19.18 -3.44
C SER A 13 -2.49 18.79 -2.00
N ASN A 14 -3.77 18.76 -1.60
CA ASN A 14 -4.17 18.31 -0.27
C ASN A 14 -3.88 16.81 -0.05
N SER A 15 -4.10 15.95 -1.04
CA SER A 15 -3.80 14.51 -0.93
C SER A 15 -2.30 14.20 -0.79
N MET A 16 -1.44 15.06 -1.35
CA MET A 16 0.02 14.92 -1.31
C MET A 16 0.68 15.76 -0.21
N ASN A 17 -0.11 16.56 0.52
CA ASN A 17 0.37 17.36 1.63
C ASN A 17 0.92 16.42 2.73
N PRO A 18 2.20 16.55 3.13
CA PRO A 18 2.80 15.68 4.15
C PRO A 18 2.14 15.82 5.53
N ASN A 19 1.46 16.94 5.82
CA ASN A 19 0.70 17.14 7.05
C ASN A 19 -0.70 16.53 6.99
N ASN A 20 -1.20 16.17 5.80
CA ASN A 20 -2.48 15.48 5.67
C ASN A 20 -2.37 14.05 6.21
N GLN A 21 -3.30 13.69 7.10
CA GLN A 21 -3.33 12.37 7.74
C GLN A 21 -3.42 11.24 6.72
N ALA A 22 -4.21 11.40 5.65
CA ALA A 22 -4.33 10.39 4.61
C ALA A 22 -3.00 10.13 3.88
N CYS A 23 -2.22 11.20 3.62
CA CYS A 23 -0.88 11.10 3.02
C CYS A 23 0.07 10.34 3.95
N LYS A 24 0.07 10.66 5.26
CA LYS A 24 0.88 9.97 6.28
C LYS A 24 0.51 8.48 6.39
N CYS A 25 -0.78 8.16 6.50
CA CYS A 25 -1.25 6.78 6.55
C CYS A 25 -0.84 5.99 5.31
N SER A 26 -0.97 6.59 4.12
CA SER A 26 -0.56 5.96 2.86
C SER A 26 0.94 5.64 2.82
N LYS A 27 1.78 6.61 3.24
CA LYS A 27 3.24 6.40 3.35
C LYS A 27 3.59 5.31 4.35
N ASN A 28 2.97 5.31 5.53
CA ASN A 28 3.20 4.30 6.57
C ASN A 28 2.77 2.91 6.09
N ASN A 29 1.61 2.80 5.43
CA ASN A 29 1.17 1.55 4.85
C ASN A 29 2.19 1.06 3.81
N LYS A 30 2.62 1.93 2.89
CA LYS A 30 3.63 1.56 1.89
C LYS A 30 4.95 1.09 2.53
N ALA A 31 5.41 1.78 3.57
CA ALA A 31 6.59 1.35 4.32
C ALA A 31 6.40 -0.02 4.97
N ASN A 32 5.25 -0.28 5.59
CA ASN A 32 4.94 -1.58 6.20
C ASN A 32 4.89 -2.72 5.18
N GLN A 33 4.38 -2.44 3.97
CA GLN A 33 4.31 -3.41 2.87
C GLN A 33 5.67 -3.67 2.23
N CYS A 34 6.68 -2.82 2.41
CA CYS A 34 8.00 -2.98 1.80
C CYS A 34 9.12 -3.26 2.81
N ASN A 35 8.83 -3.19 4.11
CA ASN A 35 9.82 -3.44 5.14
C ASN A 35 10.07 -4.96 5.29
N PRO A 36 11.27 -5.48 4.97
CA PRO A 36 11.59 -6.89 5.10
C PRO A 36 11.45 -7.42 6.53
N ASN A 37 11.57 -6.55 7.54
CA ASN A 37 11.42 -6.92 8.95
C ASN A 37 9.97 -6.87 9.44
N ASN A 38 9.03 -6.37 8.62
CA ASN A 38 7.61 -6.40 8.94
C ASN A 38 7.06 -7.83 8.73
N ARG A 39 6.39 -8.36 9.75
CA ARG A 39 5.78 -9.71 9.72
C ARG A 39 4.81 -9.89 8.55
N THR A 40 4.00 -8.87 8.24
CA THR A 40 3.01 -8.91 7.17
C THR A 40 3.67 -8.97 5.79
N HIS A 41 4.79 -8.25 5.61
CA HIS A 41 5.58 -8.34 4.38
C HIS A 41 6.19 -9.74 4.22
N LYS A 42 6.79 -10.29 5.29
CA LYS A 42 7.34 -11.66 5.24
C LYS A 42 6.27 -12.70 4.90
N ALA A 43 5.13 -12.67 5.59
CA ALA A 43 4.03 -13.60 5.31
C ALA A 43 3.52 -13.51 3.87
N SER A 44 3.44 -12.29 3.30
CA SER A 44 3.06 -12.09 1.89
C SER A 44 4.08 -12.72 0.93
N VAL A 45 5.38 -12.52 1.18
CA VAL A 45 6.45 -13.11 0.38
C VAL A 45 6.44 -14.64 0.49
N ASP A 46 6.31 -15.19 1.68
CA ASP A 46 6.27 -16.63 1.92
C ASP A 46 5.05 -17.28 1.24
N ASN A 47 3.88 -16.65 1.34
CA ASN A 47 2.67 -17.11 0.67
C ASN A 47 2.86 -17.12 -0.85
N ARG A 48 3.45 -16.06 -1.42
CA ARG A 48 3.75 -16.01 -2.85
C ARG A 48 4.73 -17.11 -3.26
N ALA A 49 5.81 -17.30 -2.49
CA ALA A 49 6.80 -18.34 -2.75
C ALA A 49 6.14 -19.74 -2.72
N ASN A 50 5.29 -19.99 -1.74
CA ASN A 50 4.53 -21.24 -1.61
C ASN A 50 3.58 -21.48 -2.79
N GLN A 51 2.93 -20.43 -3.31
CA GLN A 51 2.05 -20.52 -4.49
C GLN A 51 2.83 -20.82 -5.77
N THR A 52 4.03 -20.26 -5.92
CA THR A 52 4.85 -20.45 -7.13
C THR A 52 5.76 -21.66 -7.08
N ASN A 53 5.87 -22.34 -5.93
CA ASN A 53 6.69 -23.53 -5.79
C ASN A 53 5.94 -24.75 -6.35
N PRO A 54 6.35 -25.31 -7.51
CA PRO A 54 5.67 -26.46 -8.13
C PRO A 54 5.83 -27.76 -7.31
N ASN A 55 6.78 -27.78 -6.39
CA ASN A 55 7.05 -28.90 -5.50
C ASN A 55 6.37 -28.74 -4.12
N ASN A 56 5.66 -27.64 -3.88
CA ASN A 56 4.92 -27.45 -2.64
C ASN A 56 3.67 -28.35 -2.64
N SER A 57 3.69 -29.38 -1.79
CA SER A 57 2.59 -30.35 -1.66
C SER A 57 1.25 -29.72 -1.25
N LYS A 58 1.26 -28.53 -0.63
CA LYS A 58 0.02 -27.82 -0.24
C LYS A 58 -0.67 -27.10 -1.40
N THR A 59 0.05 -26.83 -2.49
CA THR A 59 -0.47 -26.13 -3.68
C THR A 59 -0.53 -27.04 -4.91
N LYS A 60 0.06 -28.23 -4.82
CA LYS A 60 -0.06 -29.30 -5.80
C LYS A 60 -1.46 -29.91 -5.73
N LYS A 61 -2.24 -29.77 -6.80
CA LYS A 61 -3.54 -30.43 -6.98
C LYS A 61 -3.36 -31.89 -7.37
#